data_AF-A0A836CCG6-F1
#
_entry.id   AF-A0A836CCG6-F1
#
_cell.length_a   1.000
_cell.length_b   1.000
_cell.length_c   1.000
_cell.angle_alpha   90.00
_cell.angle_beta   90.00
_cell.angle_gamma   90.00
#
_symmetry.space_group_name_H-M   'P 1'
#
loop_
_entity.id
_entity.type
_entity.pdbx_description
1 polymer ?
#
loop_
_entity_poly.entity_id
_entity_poly.type
_entity_poly.pdbx_seq_one_letter_code
_entity_poly.pdbx_strand_id
1 'polypeptide(L)'
;MAIVSTPEDLSDLLPHLCNAIFTTLGTCNLEASYQRALCFELRSRGIRVTEELPLPILYGDCEIGSRRLDLLLTLPDGSQAIIELKAVLSLDSKHLKQLEYYLAHWSLDLGFLVNFPHEQGFPADHNGVFTSQILQGSVNVSDRVLKPRVRDAVAQVVKVARVQPLLPPPPPPAPAPAARAKRTLKVVAPKKASASKAKDAAPLLDCLAMK
;
A
#
# COMPACT_ATOMS: atom_id res chain seq x y z
N MET A 1 17.71 0.14 -8.76
CA MET A 1 16.30 -0.01 -9.18
C MET A 1 16.25 0.25 -10.68
N ALA A 2 15.54 -0.57 -11.45
CA ALA A 2 15.39 -0.34 -12.90
C ALA A 2 14.73 1.02 -13.12
N ILE A 3 15.22 1.79 -14.09
CA ILE A 3 14.66 3.08 -14.46
C ILE A 3 13.44 2.77 -15.33
N VAL A 4 12.25 3.18 -14.90
CA VAL A 4 11.02 3.05 -15.69
C VAL A 4 10.94 4.27 -16.57
N SER A 5 11.16 4.12 -17.88
CA SER A 5 11.17 5.25 -18.80
C SER A 5 10.08 5.17 -19.84
N THR A 6 9.69 3.96 -20.27
CA THR A 6 8.75 3.76 -21.39
C THR A 6 7.46 3.04 -20.99
N PRO A 7 6.42 3.08 -21.84
CA PRO A 7 5.21 2.27 -21.71
C PRO A 7 5.44 0.77 -21.50
N GLU A 8 6.43 0.20 -22.19
CA GLU A 8 6.80 -1.22 -22.08
C GLU A 8 7.39 -1.51 -20.70
N ASP A 9 8.30 -0.67 -20.21
CA ASP A 9 8.86 -0.78 -18.86
C ASP A 9 7.74 -0.75 -17.81
N LEU A 10 6.76 0.14 -17.99
CA LEU A 10 5.60 0.24 -17.09
C LEU A 10 4.74 -1.03 -17.14
N SER A 11 4.48 -1.56 -18.33
CA SER A 11 3.68 -2.77 -18.53
C SER A 11 4.30 -3.99 -17.85
N ASP A 12 5.62 -4.13 -17.91
CA ASP A 12 6.36 -5.20 -17.25
C ASP A 12 6.42 -5.01 -15.73
N LEU A 13 6.58 -3.77 -15.27
CA LEU A 13 6.73 -3.46 -13.85
C LEU A 13 5.40 -3.55 -13.07
N LEU A 14 4.30 -3.03 -13.63
CA LEU A 14 3.06 -2.79 -12.91
C LEU A 14 2.52 -4.04 -12.19
N PRO A 15 2.49 -5.25 -12.81
CA PRO A 15 2.06 -6.46 -12.11
C PRO A 15 2.89 -6.79 -10.87
N HIS A 16 4.21 -6.56 -10.90
CA HIS A 16 5.10 -6.80 -9.77
C HIS A 16 4.81 -5.84 -8.61
N LEU A 17 4.52 -4.57 -8.89
CA LEU A 17 4.13 -3.59 -7.88
C LEU A 17 2.80 -3.99 -7.23
N CYS A 18 1.79 -4.31 -8.04
CA CYS A 18 0.49 -4.70 -7.54
C CYS A 18 0.58 -5.94 -6.64
N ASN A 19 1.37 -6.95 -7.02
CA ASN A 19 1.58 -8.15 -6.21
C ASN A 19 2.28 -7.83 -4.87
N ALA A 20 3.31 -6.97 -4.88
CA ALA A 20 4.01 -6.57 -3.66
C ALA A 20 3.09 -5.78 -2.71
N ILE A 21 2.30 -4.85 -3.26
CA ILE A 21 1.31 -4.07 -2.51
C ILE A 21 0.26 -5.01 -1.90
N PHE A 22 -0.31 -5.92 -2.68
CA PHE A 22 -1.33 -6.85 -2.19
C PHE A 22 -0.79 -7.81 -1.13
N THR A 23 0.43 -8.28 -1.29
CA THR A 23 1.11 -9.12 -0.28
C THR A 23 1.32 -8.36 1.03
N THR A 24 1.59 -7.06 0.95
CA THR A 24 1.87 -6.22 2.13
C THR A 24 0.59 -5.80 2.85
N LEU A 25 -0.43 -5.36 2.11
CA LEU A 25 -1.67 -4.84 2.68
C LEU A 25 -2.69 -5.94 3.00
N GLY A 26 -2.64 -7.05 2.27
CA GLY A 26 -3.65 -8.10 2.34
C GLY A 26 -5.02 -7.66 1.81
N THR A 27 -6.03 -8.49 2.06
CA THR A 27 -7.45 -8.22 1.72
C THR A 27 -8.11 -7.28 2.73
N CYS A 28 -9.40 -6.98 2.55
CA CYS A 28 -10.22 -6.15 3.44
C CYS A 28 -9.85 -4.64 3.50
N ASN A 29 -9.05 -4.15 2.55
CA ASN A 29 -8.71 -2.74 2.44
C ASN A 29 -9.56 -2.01 1.39
N LEU A 30 -9.84 -0.73 1.65
CA LEU A 30 -10.51 0.13 0.68
C LEU A 30 -9.64 0.33 -0.57
N GLU A 31 -10.28 0.46 -1.73
CA GLU A 31 -9.65 0.79 -3.02
C GLU A 31 -8.65 1.96 -2.93
N ALA A 32 -9.05 3.03 -2.25
CA ALA A 32 -8.21 4.21 -2.01
C ALA A 32 -6.88 3.88 -1.27
N SER A 33 -6.84 2.81 -0.49
CA SER A 33 -5.61 2.37 0.19
C SER A 33 -4.63 1.77 -0.80
N TYR A 34 -5.11 0.92 -1.72
CA TYR A 34 -4.29 0.35 -2.78
C TYR A 34 -3.82 1.42 -3.78
N GLN A 35 -4.69 2.36 -4.15
CA GLN A 35 -4.36 3.51 -5.00
C GLN A 35 -3.21 4.33 -4.40
N ARG A 36 -3.29 4.68 -3.11
CA ARG A 36 -2.24 5.44 -2.42
C ARG A 36 -0.91 4.67 -2.37
N ALA A 37 -0.95 3.37 -2.10
CA ALA A 37 0.23 2.52 -2.10
C ALA A 37 0.88 2.47 -3.50
N LEU A 38 0.06 2.31 -4.55
CA LEU A 38 0.54 2.30 -5.93
C LEU A 38 1.13 3.65 -6.34
N CYS A 39 0.50 4.77 -5.94
CA CYS A 39 1.04 6.11 -6.16
C CYS A 39 2.43 6.28 -5.55
N PHE A 40 2.60 5.80 -4.31
CA PHE A 40 3.88 5.86 -3.62
C PHE A 40 4.96 5.08 -4.38
N GLU A 41 4.67 3.83 -4.78
CA GLU A 41 5.59 3.01 -5.56
C GLU A 41 5.95 3.64 -6.92
N LEU A 42 4.96 4.15 -7.66
CA LEU A 42 5.19 4.79 -8.97
C LEU A 42 6.02 6.07 -8.84
N ARG A 43 5.68 6.95 -7.88
CA ARG A 43 6.43 8.20 -7.64
C ARG A 43 7.87 7.95 -7.21
N SER A 44 8.09 6.93 -6.37
CA SER A 44 9.46 6.56 -5.95
C SER A 44 10.36 6.11 -7.11
N ARG A 45 9.77 5.78 -8.26
CA ARG A 45 10.47 5.39 -9.50
C ARG A 45 10.55 6.52 -10.53
N GLY A 46 10.20 7.74 -10.14
CA GLY A 46 10.30 8.93 -11.00
C GLY A 46 9.11 9.15 -11.93
N ILE A 47 8.05 8.34 -11.83
CA ILE A 47 6.83 8.54 -12.61
C ILE A 47 6.02 9.67 -11.99
N ARG A 48 5.59 10.63 -12.81
CA ARG A 48 4.66 11.68 -12.36
C ARG A 48 3.26 11.11 -12.32
N VAL A 49 2.59 11.23 -11.18
CA VAL A 49 1.25 10.68 -10.92
C VAL A 49 0.30 11.79 -10.50
N THR A 50 -0.76 11.99 -11.26
CA THR A 50 -1.92 12.83 -10.91
C THR A 50 -3.04 11.91 -10.44
N GLU A 51 -3.51 12.13 -9.23
CA GLU A 51 -4.56 11.33 -8.58
C GLU A 51 -5.94 11.99 -8.75
N GLU A 52 -7.00 11.19 -8.84
CA GLU A 52 -8.41 11.63 -8.78
C GLU A 52 -8.74 12.76 -9.77
N LEU A 53 -8.29 12.63 -11.02
CA LEU A 53 -8.46 13.67 -12.05
C LEU A 53 -9.96 13.84 -12.38
N PRO A 54 -10.56 15.01 -12.12
CA PRO A 54 -11.99 15.21 -12.30
C PRO A 54 -12.35 15.27 -13.79
N LEU A 55 -13.49 14.68 -14.11
CA LEU A 55 -14.17 14.79 -15.40
C LEU A 55 -15.58 15.33 -15.18
N PRO A 56 -15.84 16.62 -15.49
CA PRO A 56 -17.12 17.25 -15.22
C PRO A 56 -18.25 16.59 -16.04
N ILE A 57 -19.41 16.45 -15.40
CA ILE A 57 -20.66 16.02 -16.01
C ILE A 57 -21.50 17.27 -16.22
N LEU A 58 -21.75 17.61 -17.48
CA LEU A 58 -22.51 18.79 -17.87
C LEU A 58 -23.96 18.45 -18.22
N TYR A 59 -24.88 19.32 -17.81
CA TYR A 59 -26.27 19.35 -18.27
C TYR A 59 -26.54 20.73 -18.88
N GLY A 60 -26.49 20.81 -20.21
CA GLY A 60 -26.35 22.10 -20.90
C GLY A 60 -25.00 22.74 -20.54
N ASP A 61 -25.02 24.00 -20.14
CA ASP A 61 -23.82 24.74 -19.70
C ASP A 61 -23.57 24.61 -18.18
N CYS A 62 -24.41 23.86 -17.47
CA CYS A 62 -24.29 23.68 -16.02
C CYS A 62 -23.54 22.40 -15.66
N GLU A 63 -22.47 22.51 -14.89
CA GLU A 63 -21.83 21.35 -14.25
C GLU A 63 -22.72 20.82 -13.11
N ILE A 64 -23.10 19.55 -13.20
CA ILE A 64 -23.99 18.88 -12.23
C ILE A 64 -23.27 17.85 -11.37
N GLY A 65 -21.98 17.68 -11.57
CA GLY A 65 -21.13 16.74 -10.83
C GLY A 65 -19.89 16.36 -11.63
N SER A 66 -19.13 15.38 -11.14
CA SER A 66 -17.91 14.92 -11.80
C SER A 66 -17.73 13.41 -11.67
N ARG A 67 -17.24 12.78 -12.73
CA ARG A 67 -16.51 11.50 -12.64
C ARG A 67 -15.07 11.79 -12.22
N ARG A 68 -14.34 10.77 -11.79
CA ARG A 68 -12.93 10.88 -11.44
C ARG A 68 -12.16 9.72 -12.04
N LEU A 69 -11.08 10.02 -12.76
CA LEU A 69 -10.08 9.05 -13.18
C LEU A 69 -9.12 8.84 -12.01
N ASP A 70 -8.86 7.58 -11.66
CA ASP A 70 -8.08 7.28 -10.46
C ASP A 70 -6.66 7.80 -10.58
N LEU A 71 -5.93 7.46 -11.66
CA LEU A 71 -4.55 7.89 -11.90
C LEU A 71 -4.29 8.25 -13.37
N LEU A 72 -3.66 9.41 -13.58
CA LEU A 72 -3.00 9.78 -14.82
C LEU A 72 -1.48 9.81 -14.58
N LEU A 73 -0.75 9.09 -15.43
CA LEU A 73 0.70 8.97 -15.39
C LEU A 73 1.34 9.81 -16.51
N THR A 74 2.48 10.40 -16.21
CA THR A 74 3.40 10.94 -17.22
C THR A 74 4.77 10.31 -16.99
N LEU A 75 5.21 9.52 -17.95
CA LEU A 75 6.47 8.80 -17.94
C LEU A 75 7.64 9.73 -18.30
N PRO A 76 8.89 9.36 -17.96
CA PRO A 76 10.06 10.18 -18.26
C PRO A 76 10.28 10.48 -19.75
N ASP A 77 9.86 9.59 -20.65
CA ASP A 77 9.91 9.77 -22.10
C ASP A 77 8.82 10.74 -22.63
N GLY A 78 7.90 11.19 -21.77
CA GLY A 78 6.78 12.06 -22.09
C GLY A 78 5.49 11.30 -22.43
N SER A 79 5.53 9.98 -22.52
CA SER A 79 4.35 9.14 -22.75
C SER A 79 3.38 9.24 -21.57
N GLN A 80 2.08 9.18 -21.87
CA GLN A 80 1.03 9.21 -20.86
C GLN A 80 0.28 7.89 -20.82
N ALA A 81 -0.14 7.51 -19.61
CA ALA A 81 -0.92 6.30 -19.37
C ALA A 81 -1.94 6.58 -18.27
N ILE A 82 -3.07 5.88 -18.29
CA ILE A 82 -4.02 5.93 -17.18
C ILE A 82 -4.04 4.61 -16.42
N ILE A 83 -4.34 4.66 -15.12
CA ILE A 83 -4.65 3.46 -14.33
C ILE A 83 -6.01 3.67 -13.69
N GLU A 84 -6.92 2.71 -13.91
CA GLU A 84 -8.18 2.56 -13.21
C GLU A 84 -8.06 1.39 -12.23
N LEU A 85 -8.35 1.63 -10.95
CA LEU A 85 -8.22 0.64 -9.89
C LEU A 85 -9.58 0.13 -9.47
N LYS A 86 -9.62 -1.13 -9.04
CA LYS A 86 -10.77 -1.76 -8.41
C LYS A 86 -10.33 -2.57 -7.20
N ALA A 87 -11.16 -2.59 -6.16
CA ALA A 87 -11.05 -3.54 -5.05
C ALA A 87 -12.33 -4.39 -4.95
N VAL A 88 -12.51 -5.29 -5.93
CA VAL A 88 -13.72 -6.11 -6.06
C VAL A 88 -13.37 -7.59 -6.21
N LEU A 89 -14.33 -8.47 -5.94
CA LEU A 89 -14.14 -9.92 -6.07
C LEU A 89 -13.72 -10.33 -7.51
N SER A 90 -14.35 -9.70 -8.51
CA SER A 90 -14.06 -9.95 -9.92
C SER A 90 -14.35 -8.72 -10.76
N LEU A 91 -13.55 -8.50 -11.80
CA LEU A 91 -13.82 -7.49 -12.80
C LEU A 91 -15.03 -7.88 -13.67
N ASP A 92 -15.79 -6.89 -14.14
CA ASP A 92 -16.84 -7.07 -15.13
C ASP A 92 -16.65 -6.10 -16.31
N SER A 93 -17.51 -6.20 -17.32
CA SER A 93 -17.42 -5.40 -18.54
C SER A 93 -17.65 -3.90 -18.33
N LYS A 94 -18.25 -3.49 -17.21
CA LYS A 94 -18.47 -2.07 -16.90
C LYS A 94 -17.17 -1.40 -16.50
N HIS A 95 -16.30 -2.11 -15.79
CA HIS A 95 -14.98 -1.59 -15.41
C HIS A 95 -14.10 -1.35 -16.65
N LEU A 96 -14.11 -2.27 -17.62
CA LEU A 96 -13.38 -2.08 -18.88
C LEU A 96 -13.92 -0.88 -19.66
N LYS A 97 -15.25 -0.76 -19.81
CA LYS A 97 -15.89 0.38 -20.48
C LYS A 97 -15.60 1.71 -19.80
N GLN A 98 -15.43 1.72 -18.48
CA GLN A 98 -15.04 2.91 -17.74
C GLN A 98 -13.63 3.38 -18.14
N LEU A 99 -12.68 2.45 -18.20
CA LEU A 99 -11.31 2.73 -18.66
C LEU A 99 -11.30 3.23 -20.12
N GLU A 100 -12.02 2.55 -21.02
CA GLU A 100 -12.16 2.95 -22.43
C GLU A 100 -12.73 4.37 -22.57
N TYR A 101 -13.75 4.70 -21.76
CA TYR A 101 -14.34 6.03 -21.73
C TYR A 101 -13.33 7.11 -21.32
N TYR A 102 -12.48 6.83 -20.34
CA TYR A 102 -11.42 7.76 -19.93
C TYR A 102 -10.32 7.90 -20.98
N LEU A 103 -9.86 6.80 -21.59
CA LEU A 103 -8.92 6.84 -22.72
C LEU A 103 -9.44 7.76 -23.84
N ALA A 104 -10.70 7.56 -24.24
CA ALA A 104 -11.33 8.38 -25.27
C ALA A 104 -11.46 9.85 -24.86
N HIS A 105 -11.83 10.14 -23.60
CA HIS A 105 -12.01 11.51 -23.12
C HIS A 105 -10.70 12.31 -23.14
N TRP A 106 -9.60 11.72 -22.69
CA TRP A 106 -8.28 12.37 -22.67
C TRP A 106 -7.45 12.16 -23.94
N SER A 107 -8.00 11.49 -24.97
CA SER A 107 -7.29 11.15 -26.21
C SER A 107 -5.97 10.42 -25.97
N LEU A 108 -6.01 9.41 -25.10
CA LEU A 108 -4.87 8.57 -24.74
C LEU A 108 -5.04 7.15 -25.28
N ASP A 109 -3.94 6.50 -25.63
CA ASP A 109 -3.94 5.16 -26.22
C ASP A 109 -3.59 4.05 -25.21
N LEU A 110 -3.10 4.41 -24.02
CA LEU A 110 -2.60 3.45 -23.03
C LEU A 110 -3.33 3.57 -21.70
N GLY A 111 -3.91 2.46 -21.24
CA GLY A 111 -4.59 2.36 -19.96
C GLY A 111 -4.43 0.98 -19.33
N PHE A 112 -4.43 0.95 -18.00
CA PHE A 112 -4.35 -0.28 -17.22
C PHE A 112 -5.55 -0.38 -16.27
N LEU A 113 -6.29 -1.49 -16.34
CA LEU A 113 -7.33 -1.83 -15.37
C LEU A 113 -6.73 -2.78 -14.33
N VAL A 114 -6.60 -2.31 -13.09
CA VAL A 114 -5.99 -3.07 -11.99
C VAL A 114 -7.08 -3.47 -11.01
N ASN A 115 -7.18 -4.75 -10.68
CA ASN A 115 -8.04 -5.23 -9.59
C ASN A 115 -7.20 -5.80 -8.46
N PHE A 116 -7.47 -5.37 -7.24
CA PHE A 116 -7.03 -6.02 -6.00
C PHE A 116 -8.19 -6.90 -5.51
N PRO A 117 -8.14 -8.23 -5.73
CA PRO A 117 -9.26 -9.11 -5.43
C PRO A 117 -9.63 -9.05 -3.95
N HIS A 118 -10.90 -8.81 -3.67
CA HIS A 118 -11.34 -8.42 -2.33
C HIS A 118 -12.66 -9.08 -1.93
N GLU A 119 -12.72 -9.62 -0.71
CA GLU A 119 -13.96 -9.99 -0.03
C GLU A 119 -14.43 -8.82 0.84
N GLN A 120 -15.66 -8.36 0.65
CA GLN A 120 -16.20 -7.24 1.43
C GLN A 120 -16.27 -7.57 2.92
N GLY A 121 -15.68 -6.73 3.76
CA GLY A 121 -15.72 -6.89 5.21
C GLY A 121 -14.47 -6.35 5.90
N PHE A 122 -14.31 -6.74 7.15
CA PHE A 122 -13.09 -6.53 7.93
C PHE A 122 -12.45 -7.90 8.20
N PRO A 123 -11.12 -7.97 8.38
CA PRO A 123 -10.45 -9.20 8.77
C PRO A 123 -11.12 -9.84 10.00
N ALA A 124 -11.34 -11.16 9.94
CA ALA A 124 -11.98 -11.91 11.02
C ALA A 124 -11.06 -12.16 12.23
N ASP A 125 -9.79 -11.74 12.13
CA ASP A 125 -8.70 -11.98 13.09
C ASP A 125 -8.71 -11.02 14.29
N HIS A 126 -9.89 -10.72 14.82
CA HIS A 126 -10.00 -10.10 16.14
C HIS A 126 -10.09 -11.20 17.20
N ASN A 127 -9.07 -11.34 18.07
CA ASN A 127 -9.11 -12.22 19.25
C ASN A 127 -10.13 -11.77 20.33
N GLY A 128 -11.04 -10.84 20.02
CA GLY A 128 -12.02 -10.32 20.94
C GLY A 128 -13.34 -11.08 20.85
N VAL A 129 -13.86 -11.55 21.98
CA VAL A 129 -15.27 -11.97 22.06
C VAL A 129 -16.12 -10.73 22.27
N PHE A 130 -17.12 -10.51 21.41
CA PHE A 130 -18.03 -9.36 21.48
C PHE A 130 -19.48 -9.81 21.63
N THR A 131 -20.27 -9.04 22.38
CA THR A 131 -21.75 -9.14 22.44
C THR A 131 -22.36 -7.96 21.69
N SER A 132 -23.50 -8.20 21.02
CA SER A 132 -24.32 -7.17 20.41
C SER A 132 -25.68 -7.06 21.08
N GLN A 133 -26.17 -5.84 21.27
CA GLN A 133 -27.51 -5.53 21.77
C GLN A 133 -28.15 -4.49 20.86
N ILE A 134 -29.31 -4.79 20.30
CA ILE A 134 -30.07 -3.83 19.51
C ILE A 134 -30.71 -2.82 20.48
N LEU A 135 -30.34 -1.55 20.36
CA LEU A 135 -30.93 -0.44 21.12
C LEU A 135 -32.14 0.14 20.37
N GLN A 136 -32.13 0.11 19.04
CA GLN A 136 -33.21 0.62 18.19
C GLN A 136 -33.20 -0.07 16.82
N GLY A 137 -34.38 -0.43 16.28
CA GLY A 137 -34.54 -1.10 14.98
C GLY A 137 -34.40 -2.63 15.04
N SER A 138 -34.01 -3.25 13.92
CA SER A 138 -33.86 -4.72 13.78
C SER A 138 -32.60 -5.04 12.96
N VAL A 139 -31.83 -6.05 13.38
CA VAL A 139 -30.63 -6.52 12.66
C VAL A 139 -30.97 -7.85 12.00
N ASN A 140 -31.62 -7.77 10.84
CA ASN A 140 -31.77 -8.83 9.84
C ASN A 140 -32.41 -8.19 8.61
N VAL A 141 -31.65 -7.99 7.54
CA VAL A 141 -32.18 -7.67 6.20
C VAL A 141 -31.84 -8.83 5.26
N SER A 142 -32.23 -10.04 5.66
CA SER A 142 -32.47 -11.11 4.70
C SER A 142 -33.97 -11.06 4.38
N ASP A 143 -34.33 -10.32 3.34
CA ASP A 143 -35.19 -10.83 2.28
C ASP A 143 -35.56 -9.73 1.29
N ARG A 144 -35.47 -10.12 0.01
CA ARG A 144 -35.72 -9.35 -1.21
C ARG A 144 -37.13 -8.73 -1.32
N VAL A 145 -37.95 -8.71 -0.28
CA VAL A 145 -39.40 -8.51 -0.43
C VAL A 145 -39.97 -7.26 0.24
N LEU A 146 -39.32 -6.61 1.22
CA LEU A 146 -39.90 -5.38 1.80
C LEU A 146 -38.80 -4.36 2.16
N LYS A 147 -38.43 -3.50 1.19
CA LYS A 147 -37.80 -2.21 1.55
C LYS A 147 -38.90 -1.32 2.12
N PRO A 148 -38.86 -0.92 3.41
CA PRO A 148 -39.79 0.08 3.91
C PRO A 148 -39.64 1.34 3.04
N ARG A 149 -40.75 1.99 2.69
CA ARG A 149 -40.71 3.30 2.04
C ARG A 149 -39.88 4.21 2.95
N VAL A 150 -38.81 4.80 2.41
CA VAL A 150 -37.77 5.58 3.12
C VAL A 150 -38.34 6.65 4.07
N ARG A 151 -39.59 7.07 3.88
CA ARG A 151 -40.28 8.07 4.71
C ARG A 151 -40.50 7.68 6.17
N ASP A 152 -40.58 6.39 6.50
CA ASP A 152 -40.83 5.91 7.88
C ASP A 152 -39.66 5.11 8.47
N ALA A 153 -38.48 5.18 7.85
CA ALA A 153 -37.31 4.45 8.32
C ALA A 153 -36.73 5.09 9.58
N VAL A 154 -36.72 4.35 10.69
CA VAL A 154 -36.09 4.73 11.95
C VAL A 154 -34.62 4.30 11.94
N ALA A 155 -33.71 5.12 12.47
CA ALA A 155 -32.29 4.78 12.56
C ALA A 155 -32.09 3.48 13.36
N GLN A 156 -31.23 2.59 12.86
CA GLN A 156 -30.85 1.37 13.56
C GLN A 156 -29.66 1.66 14.48
N VAL A 157 -29.78 1.29 15.75
CA VAL A 157 -28.73 1.50 16.76
C VAL A 157 -28.43 0.17 17.43
N VAL A 158 -27.18 -0.28 17.34
CA VAL A 158 -26.70 -1.53 17.93
C VAL A 158 -25.50 -1.22 18.82
N LYS A 159 -25.60 -1.57 20.10
CA LYS A 159 -24.48 -1.53 21.04
C LYS A 159 -23.64 -2.79 20.84
N VAL A 160 -22.34 -2.63 20.59
CA VAL A 160 -21.38 -3.74 20.56
C VAL A 160 -20.37 -3.53 21.68
N ALA A 161 -20.17 -4.55 22.52
CA ALA A 161 -19.26 -4.50 23.66
C ALA A 161 -18.39 -5.75 23.72
N ARG A 162 -17.12 -5.60 24.12
CA ARG A 162 -16.21 -6.73 24.32
C ARG A 162 -16.54 -7.43 25.63
N VAL A 163 -16.59 -8.77 25.61
CA VAL A 163 -16.95 -9.63 26.76
C VAL A 163 -15.77 -9.88 27.68
N GLN A 164 -14.54 -9.88 27.16
CA GLN A 164 -13.32 -10.12 27.95
C GLN A 164 -12.20 -9.12 27.60
N PRO A 165 -11.32 -8.75 28.55
CA PRO A 165 -10.15 -7.92 28.26
C PRO A 165 -9.20 -8.62 27.27
N LEU A 166 -8.44 -7.85 26.47
CA LEU A 166 -7.36 -8.43 25.65
C LEU A 166 -6.37 -9.16 26.57
N LEU A 167 -6.04 -10.41 26.25
CA LEU A 167 -4.83 -11.00 26.81
C LEU A 167 -3.64 -10.13 26.37
N PRO A 168 -2.69 -9.81 27.25
CA PRO A 168 -1.46 -9.14 26.81
C PRO A 168 -0.78 -10.00 25.75
N PRO A 169 -0.11 -9.39 24.75
CA PRO A 169 0.63 -10.14 23.75
C PRO A 169 1.64 -11.05 24.47
N PRO A 170 1.91 -12.27 23.95
CA PRO A 170 2.93 -13.13 24.52
C PRO A 170 4.26 -12.35 24.57
N PRO A 171 5.09 -12.58 25.62
CA PRO A 171 6.41 -11.96 25.67
C PRO A 171 7.19 -12.32 24.39
N PRO A 172 8.01 -11.39 23.86
CA PRO A 172 8.83 -11.69 22.69
C PRO A 172 9.67 -12.95 22.98
N PRO A 173 9.92 -13.79 21.96
CA PRO A 173 10.74 -14.98 22.13
C PRO A 173 12.09 -14.58 22.74
N ALA A 174 12.54 -15.34 23.74
CA ALA A 174 13.84 -15.10 24.34
C ALA A 174 14.92 -15.06 23.23
N PRO A 175 15.87 -14.11 23.30
CA PRO A 175 16.93 -14.06 22.31
C PRO A 175 17.60 -15.42 22.22
N ALA A 176 17.77 -15.93 20.99
CA ALA A 176 18.45 -17.19 20.75
C ALA A 176 19.80 -17.19 21.49
N PRO A 177 20.18 -18.28 22.18
CA PRO A 177 21.46 -18.33 22.87
C PRO A 177 22.56 -18.03 21.86
N ALA A 178 23.34 -16.99 22.12
CA ALA A 178 24.45 -16.59 21.26
C ALA A 178 25.31 -17.84 21.01
N ALA A 179 25.44 -18.21 19.73
CA ALA A 179 26.29 -19.34 19.34
C ALA A 179 27.69 -19.05 19.87
N ARG A 180 28.10 -19.80 20.90
CA ARG A 180 29.43 -19.71 21.49
C ARG A 180 30.43 -20.14 20.42
N ALA A 181 30.99 -19.18 19.70
CA ALA A 181 32.07 -19.41 18.76
C ALA A 181 33.21 -20.11 19.53
N LYS A 182 33.44 -21.39 19.21
CA LYS A 182 34.63 -22.11 19.66
C LYS A 182 35.83 -21.44 19.00
N ARG A 183 36.43 -20.46 19.66
CA ARG A 183 37.73 -19.90 19.28
C ARG A 183 38.79 -20.97 19.53
N THR A 184 39.14 -21.72 18.48
CA THR A 184 40.36 -22.52 18.46
C THR A 184 41.54 -21.55 18.45
N LEU A 185 42.24 -21.45 19.58
CA LEU A 185 43.50 -20.73 19.67
C LEU A 185 44.52 -21.39 18.73
N LYS A 186 44.82 -20.76 17.59
CA LYS A 186 46.04 -21.07 16.84
C LYS A 186 47.22 -20.48 17.60
N VAL A 187 47.98 -21.34 18.27
CA VAL A 187 49.30 -20.99 18.81
C VAL A 187 50.22 -20.72 17.61
N VAL A 188 50.59 -19.45 17.41
CA VAL A 188 51.60 -19.05 16.44
C VAL A 188 52.95 -19.02 17.15
N ALA A 189 53.89 -19.85 16.70
CA ALA A 189 55.27 -19.88 17.18
C ALA A 189 56.00 -18.55 16.86
N PRO A 190 56.96 -18.11 17.70
CA PRO A 190 57.61 -16.83 17.53
C PRO A 190 58.60 -16.86 16.35
N LYS A 191 58.48 -15.90 15.43
CA LYS A 191 59.53 -15.61 14.44
C LYS A 191 60.66 -14.85 15.13
N LYS A 192 61.90 -15.32 14.93
CA LYS A 192 63.13 -14.67 15.39
C LYS A 192 63.22 -13.24 14.85
N ALA A 193 63.62 -12.34 15.72
CA ALA A 193 63.92 -10.95 15.42
C ALA A 193 65.19 -10.83 14.57
N SER A 194 65.16 -9.97 13.55
CA SER A 194 66.34 -9.33 12.99
C SER A 194 66.19 -7.82 13.18
N ALA A 195 67.20 -7.25 13.83
CA ALA A 195 67.32 -5.84 14.12
C ALA A 195 67.67 -5.05 12.84
N SER A 196 67.16 -3.83 12.69
CA SER A 196 68.01 -2.63 12.74
C SER A 196 67.26 -1.33 12.42
N LYS A 197 67.64 -0.34 13.23
CA LYS A 197 67.72 1.11 12.98
C LYS A 197 66.44 1.94 12.88
N ALA A 198 66.09 2.42 14.07
CA ALA A 198 65.65 3.77 14.41
C ALA A 198 65.95 4.88 13.39
N LYS A 199 64.95 5.73 13.18
CA LYS A 199 65.14 7.17 13.04
C LYS A 199 64.05 7.89 13.83
N ASP A 200 64.53 8.76 14.71
CA ASP A 200 63.79 9.58 15.65
C ASP A 200 62.87 10.61 14.98
N ALA A 201 61.73 10.87 15.63
CA ALA A 201 61.36 12.16 16.21
C ALA A 201 59.84 12.42 16.07
N ALA A 202 59.18 12.52 17.22
CA ALA A 202 57.85 13.10 17.40
C ALA A 202 58.02 14.60 17.82
N PRO A 203 57.00 15.35 18.28
CA PRO A 203 55.53 15.24 18.18
C PRO A 203 54.84 16.62 17.91
N LEU A 204 53.52 16.71 18.19
CA LEU A 204 52.72 17.92 18.55
C LEU A 204 52.24 18.79 17.35
N LEU A 205 51.02 19.33 17.25
CA LEU A 205 49.87 19.54 18.15
C LEU A 205 48.62 19.88 17.32
N ASP A 206 47.45 19.64 17.93
CA ASP A 206 46.16 20.35 17.84
C ASP A 206 45.78 21.19 16.62
N CYS A 207 44.56 20.98 16.11
CA CYS A 207 43.51 21.97 16.35
C CYS A 207 42.10 21.42 16.07
N LEU A 208 41.31 21.37 17.14
CA LEU A 208 39.86 21.38 17.17
C LEU A 208 39.27 22.63 16.52
N ALA A 209 38.03 22.45 16.04
CA ALA A 209 36.89 23.37 16.05
C ALA A 209 36.85 24.55 15.06
N MET A 210 35.77 24.57 14.25
CA MET A 210 34.83 25.69 14.06
C MET A 210 33.47 25.04 13.73
N LYS A 211 32.43 25.13 14.59
CA LYS A 211 31.43 26.22 14.64
C LYS A 211 30.86 26.58 13.29
#